data_AF-A0A841LV29-F1
#
_entry.id   AF-A0A841LV29-F1
#
_cell.length_a   1.000
_cell.length_b   1.000
_cell.length_c   1.000
_cell.angle_alpha   90.00
_cell.angle_beta   90.00
_cell.angle_gamma   90.00
#
_symmetry.space_group_name_H-M   'P 1'
#
loop_
_entity.id
_entity.type
_entity.pdbx_description
1 polymer ?
#
loop_
_entity_poly.entity_id
_entity_poly.type
_entity_poly.pdbx_seq_one_letter_code
_entity_poly.pdbx_strand_id
1 'polypeptide(L)' 'MQNSYVPGGDAKAIAEIAKARFGSFEKMFEYHGWPERGSDMMRKVQTRVAETYGSVKAFEVHFRSGADR' A
#
# COMPACT_ATOMS: atom_id res chain seq x y z
N MET A 1 -6.69 -25.37 -0.61
CA MET A 1 -7.04 -23.97 -0.95
C MET A 1 -6.08 -23.08 -0.16
N GLN A 2 -4.99 -22.63 -0.76
CA GLN A 2 -3.89 -21.98 -0.03
C GLN A 2 -4.22 -20.51 0.23
N ASN A 3 -4.88 -20.20 1.35
CA ASN A 3 -5.03 -18.82 1.84
C ASN A 3 -4.10 -18.59 3.04
N SER A 4 -2.79 -18.73 2.82
CA SER A 4 -1.77 -18.29 3.77
C SER A 4 -1.62 -16.77 3.68
N TYR A 5 -2.71 -16.04 3.92
CA TYR A 5 -2.68 -14.59 4.08
C TYR A 5 -2.14 -14.30 5.48
N VAL A 6 -0.85 -13.98 5.58
CA VAL A 6 -0.22 -13.65 6.87
C VAL A 6 -0.63 -12.22 7.20
N PRO A 7 -1.47 -11.98 8.23
CA PRO A 7 -1.86 -10.63 8.62
C PRO A 7 -0.60 -9.87 9.07
N GLY A 8 -0.08 -9.00 8.20
CA GLY A 8 1.12 -8.20 8.45
C GLY A 8 2.11 -8.14 7.28
N GLY A 9 2.10 -9.13 6.37
CA GLY A 9 2.98 -9.13 5.20
C GLY A 9 2.65 -7.97 4.24
N ASP A 10 1.36 -7.80 3.96
CA ASP A 10 0.83 -6.74 3.10
C ASP A 10 1.12 -5.34 3.64
N ALA A 11 0.95 -5.14 4.95
CA ALA A 11 1.23 -3.85 5.58
C ALA A 11 2.71 -3.47 5.45
N LYS A 12 3.62 -4.44 5.59
CA LYS A 12 5.05 -4.23 5.37
C LYS A 12 5.37 -3.92 3.91
N ALA A 13 4.80 -4.66 2.96
CA ALA A 13 5.00 -4.40 1.54
C ALA A 13 4.53 -2.99 1.14
N ILE A 14 3.36 -2.57 1.62
CA ILE A 14 2.86 -1.22 1.39
C ILE A 14 3.79 -0.18 2.03
N ALA A 15 4.29 -0.43 3.25
CA ALA A 15 5.23 0.46 3.91
C ALA A 15 6.53 0.66 3.12
N GLU A 16 7.07 -0.43 2.55
CA GLU A 16 8.26 -0.38 1.72
C GLU A 16 8.01 0.41 0.43
N ILE A 17 6.87 0.21 -0.22
CA ILE A 17 6.49 0.96 -1.43
C ILE A 17 6.24 2.44 -1.11
N ALA A 18 5.53 2.74 -0.02
CA ALA A 18 5.28 4.08 0.45
C ALA A 18 6.59 4.83 0.64
N LYS A 19 7.57 4.21 1.30
CA LYS A 19 8.90 4.78 1.50
C LYS A 19 9.70 4.90 0.20
N ALA A 20 9.70 3.87 -0.65
CA ALA A 20 10.51 3.83 -1.86
C ALA A 20 10.00 4.73 -2.99
N ARG A 21 8.68 4.85 -3.16
CA ARG A 21 8.05 5.61 -4.27
C ARG A 21 7.58 7.00 -3.84
N PHE A 22 7.09 7.14 -2.62
CA PHE A 22 6.48 8.39 -2.14
C PHE A 22 7.32 9.08 -1.04
N GLY A 23 8.29 8.36 -0.45
CA GLY A 23 9.12 8.82 0.66
C GLY A 23 8.54 8.50 2.04
N SER A 24 7.22 8.57 2.20
CA SER A 24 6.51 8.25 3.44
C SER A 24 5.08 7.80 3.20
N PHE A 25 4.47 7.16 4.21
CA PHE A 25 3.04 6.84 4.19
C PHE A 25 2.17 8.09 4.02
N GLU A 26 2.53 9.18 4.68
CA GLU A 26 1.76 10.42 4.59
C GLU A 26 1.71 10.95 3.17
N LYS A 27 2.87 11.02 2.49
CA LYS A 27 2.94 11.45 1.09
C LYS A 27 2.19 10.52 0.15
N MET A 28 2.20 9.22 0.41
CA MET A 28 1.40 8.26 -0.35
C MET A 28 -0.10 8.56 -0.20
N PHE A 29 -0.58 8.77 1.03
CA PHE A 29 -1.97 9.12 1.29
C PHE A 29 -2.37 10.46 0.66
N GLU A 30 -1.48 11.46 0.71
CA GLU A 30 -1.69 12.76 0.07
C GLU A 30 -1.75 12.64 -1.46
N TYR A 31 -0.85 11.86 -2.06
CA TYR A 31 -0.83 11.61 -3.51
C TYR A 31 -2.13 10.96 -4.00
N HIS A 32 -2.68 10.03 -3.21
CA HIS A 32 -3.96 9.38 -3.51
C HIS A 32 -5.18 10.19 -3.07
N GLY A 33 -5.01 11.33 -2.40
CA GLY A 33 -6.11 12.13 -1.86
C GLY A 33 -6.92 11.43 -0.77
N TRP A 34 -6.36 10.43 -0.10
CA TRP A 34 -7.05 9.72 0.98
C TRP A 34 -7.14 10.61 2.22
N PRO A 35 -8.31 10.69 2.89
CA PRO A 35 -8.50 11.61 4.02
C PRO A 35 -7.89 11.13 5.34
N GLU A 36 -7.56 9.84 5.47
CA GLU A 36 -7.01 9.31 6.73
C GLU A 36 -5.62 9.85 7.06
N ARG A 37 -5.37 10.11 8.35
CA ARG A 37 -4.11 10.65 8.86
C ARG A 37 -3.63 9.94 10.12
N GLY A 38 -2.32 9.98 10.38
CA GLY A 38 -1.70 9.43 11.58
C GLY A 38 -1.89 7.91 11.74
N SER A 39 -2.22 7.46 12.96
CA SER A 39 -2.35 6.05 13.32
C SER A 39 -3.46 5.31 12.56
N ASP A 40 -4.47 6.03 12.04
CA ASP A 40 -5.55 5.45 11.24
C ASP A 40 -5.08 5.04 9.84
N MET A 41 -4.02 5.66 9.31
CA MET A 41 -3.45 5.31 8.00
C MET A 41 -3.05 3.83 7.96
N MET A 42 -2.30 3.36 8.96
CA MET A 42 -1.80 1.98 8.98
C MET A 42 -2.92 0.94 9.02
N ARG A 43 -4.05 1.25 9.65
CA ARG A 43 -5.22 0.35 9.72
C ARG A 43 -6.04 0.39 8.44
N LYS A 44 -6.15 1.56 7.81
CA LYS A 44 -7.01 1.77 6.63
C LYS A 44 -6.29 1.58 5.31
N VAL A 45 -4.95 1.58 5.28
CA VAL A 45 -4.18 1.51 4.04
C VAL A 45 -4.48 0.25 3.23
N GLN A 46 -4.62 -0.91 3.86
CA GLN A 46 -4.96 -2.13 3.13
C GLN A 46 -6.34 -2.02 2.46
N THR A 47 -7.32 -1.46 3.17
CA THR A 47 -8.66 -1.22 2.63
C THR A 47 -8.60 -0.22 1.47
N ARG A 48 -7.94 0.93 1.65
CA ARG A 48 -7.83 1.96 0.60
C ARG A 48 -7.10 1.48 -0.63
N VAL A 49 -6.03 0.72 -0.44
CA VAL A 49 -5.29 0.08 -1.52
C VAL A 49 -6.19 -0.91 -2.26
N ALA A 50 -6.95 -1.75 -1.55
CA ALA A 50 -7.87 -2.68 -2.18
C ALA A 50 -9.02 -1.97 -2.91
N GLU A 51 -9.57 -0.88 -2.36
CA GLU A 51 -10.61 -0.07 -3.01
C GLU A 51 -10.09 0.63 -4.28
N THR A 52 -8.84 1.11 -4.27
CA THR A 52 -8.27 1.89 -5.38
C THR A 52 -7.66 1.01 -6.47
N TYR A 53 -6.98 -0.08 -6.09
CA TYR A 53 -6.20 -0.95 -6.98
C TYR A 53 -6.80 -2.35 -7.13
N GLY A 54 -7.89 -2.65 -6.44
CA GLY A 54 -8.54 -3.96 -6.38
C GLY A 54 -7.92 -4.91 -5.36
N SER A 55 -6.61 -4.84 -5.11
CA SER A 55 -5.90 -5.67 -4.12
C SER A 55 -4.52 -5.12 -3.78
N VAL A 56 -3.99 -5.46 -2.60
CA VAL A 56 -2.61 -5.11 -2.21
C VAL A 56 -1.59 -5.64 -3.21
N LYS A 57 -1.78 -6.88 -3.69
CA LYS A 57 -0.90 -7.48 -4.70
C LYS A 57 -0.89 -6.69 -6.03
N ALA A 58 -2.04 -6.16 -6.46
CA ALA A 58 -2.13 -5.34 -7.67
C ALA A 58 -1.41 -4.01 -7.49
N PHE A 59 -1.53 -3.40 -6.31
CA PHE A 59 -0.75 -2.23 -5.92
C PHE A 59 0.76 -2.53 -5.91
N GLU A 60 1.18 -3.65 -5.32
CA GLU A 60 2.58 -4.06 -5.35
C GLU A 60 3.10 -4.22 -6.78
N VAL A 61 2.35 -4.87 -7.66
CA VAL A 61 2.73 -5.01 -9.07
C VAL A 61 2.77 -3.64 -9.76
N HIS A 62 1.79 -2.77 -9.53
CA HIS A 62 1.74 -1.44 -10.15
C HIS A 62 2.99 -0.60 -9.80
N PHE A 63 3.42 -0.64 -8.54
CA PHE A 63 4.55 0.16 -8.06
C PHE A 63 5.91 -0.56 -8.11
N ARG A 64 5.97 -1.90 -8.12
CA ARG A 64 7.24 -2.64 -8.29
C ARG A 64 7.59 -2.85 -9.77
N SER A 65 6.62 -2.97 -10.67
CA SER A 65 6.88 -3.21 -12.10
C SER A 65 7.46 -1.99 -12.84
N GLY A 66 7.56 -0.82 -12.20
CA GLY A 66 8.30 0.33 -12.73
C GLY A 66 9.74 0.45 -12.20
N ALA A 67 10.38 -0.63 -11.77
CA ALA A 67 11.80 -0.66 -11.38
C ALA A 67 12.71 -1.19 -12.51
N ASP A 68 12.15 -1.51 -13.67
CA ASP A 68 12.89 -1.85 -14.89
C ASP A 68 12.53 -0.85 -16.00
N ARG A 69 13.24 0.28 -16.01
CA ARG A 69 13.77 1.02 -17.17
C ARG A 69 14.13 2.46 -16.80
#